data_AF-A0A222P405-F1
#
_entry.id   AF-A0A222P405-F1
#
_cell.length_a   1.000
_cell.length_b   1.000
_cell.length_c   1.000
_cell.angle_alpha   90.00
_cell.angle_beta   90.00
_cell.angle_gamma   90.00
#
_symmetry.space_group_name_H-M   'P 1'
#
loop_
_entity.id
_entity.type
_entity.pdbx_description
1 polymer ?
#
loop_
_entity_poly.entity_id
_entity_poly.type
_entity_poly.pdbx_seq_one_letter_code
_entity_poly.pdbx_strand_id
1 'polypeptide(L)'
;MSGYKIITIGAENTGKTQLLRRIVSNNFSETYKPSMGMDFCSLKKNNDSLHLWDISGDSKTFGMTLPFFRHADLGLYCVDLSNPTRFKKEYLESFKTHNPDKKIILVGTKMDLLADTMEEQTAKAQEILNNIEGSFATRIAVSAKNRTNLELLENLLFNNTLSDKFDFALSKLSTDSSFYVALKQLQEKIKNIPQEKYQAVAAISLELVENLLSNSSSDKKQEAIEQFTKKCTPYLEKEHPYALKAVFSVAAVAFVTLLATVIGFGLGLWSGPGAIATALIAGTTTFLAAGSGFGIYTNRIFFFKEIDAEIDHVAECANKFVNENSLSR
;
A
#
# COMPACT_ATOMS: atom_id res chain seq x y z
N MET A 1 14.46 0.14 6.72
CA MET A 1 13.12 -0.50 6.76
C MET A 1 13.31 -2.01 6.84
N SER A 2 12.64 -2.66 7.80
CA SER A 2 12.49 -4.12 7.81
C SER A 2 11.81 -4.56 6.51
N GLY A 3 12.34 -5.57 5.82
CA GLY A 3 11.73 -6.05 4.58
C GLY A 3 10.33 -6.61 4.81
N TYR A 4 9.46 -6.46 3.81
CA TYR A 4 8.05 -6.84 3.88
C TYR A 4 7.92 -8.36 3.95
N LYS A 5 7.43 -8.88 5.09
CA LYS A 5 7.47 -10.30 5.40
C LYS A 5 6.26 -11.03 4.87
N ILE A 6 6.49 -11.98 3.96
CA ILE A 6 5.47 -12.82 3.36
C ILE A 6 5.70 -14.26 3.80
N ILE A 7 4.69 -14.90 4.38
CA ILE A 7 4.77 -16.29 4.83
C ILE A 7 3.98 -17.17 3.89
N THR A 8 4.65 -18.16 3.31
CA THR A 8 4.04 -19.13 2.41
C THR A 8 3.68 -20.40 3.17
N ILE A 9 2.39 -20.70 3.22
CA ILE A 9 1.78 -21.80 3.99
C ILE A 9 0.94 -22.70 3.08
N GLY A 10 0.64 -23.90 3.54
CA GLY A 10 -0.17 -24.89 2.82
C GLY A 10 0.39 -26.29 3.02
N ALA A 11 -0.39 -27.32 2.68
CA ALA A 11 -0.01 -28.72 2.88
C ALA A 11 1.29 -29.09 2.14
N GLU A 12 1.89 -30.21 2.52
CA GLU A 12 3.04 -30.76 1.80
C GLU A 12 2.73 -30.99 0.32
N ASN A 13 3.76 -30.89 -0.53
CA ASN A 13 3.66 -31.12 -1.97
C ASN A 13 2.66 -30.21 -2.72
N THR A 14 2.25 -29.07 -2.15
CA THR A 14 1.47 -28.03 -2.85
C THR A 14 2.32 -27.07 -3.69
N GLY A 15 3.58 -27.37 -3.95
CA GLY A 15 4.42 -26.55 -4.84
C GLY A 15 4.96 -25.23 -4.26
N LYS A 16 4.88 -24.99 -2.94
CA LYS A 16 5.38 -23.77 -2.26
C LYS A 16 6.83 -23.45 -2.63
N THR A 17 7.74 -24.38 -2.38
CA THR A 17 9.18 -24.21 -2.64
C THR A 17 9.48 -24.01 -4.13
N GLN A 18 8.83 -24.77 -5.01
CA GLN A 18 8.99 -24.61 -6.46
C GLN A 18 8.51 -23.25 -6.93
N LEU A 19 7.37 -22.78 -6.42
CA LEU A 19 6.83 -21.45 -6.72
C LEU A 19 7.80 -20.34 -6.31
N LEU A 20 8.26 -20.36 -5.05
CA LEU A 20 9.16 -19.34 -4.53
C LEU A 20 10.51 -19.33 -5.27
N ARG A 21 11.10 -20.50 -5.52
CA ARG A 21 12.35 -20.61 -6.29
C ARG A 21 12.18 -20.11 -7.72
N ARG A 22 11.04 -20.40 -8.35
CA ARG A 22 10.76 -19.97 -9.73
C ARG A 22 10.58 -18.46 -9.84
N ILE A 23 9.98 -17.83 -8.84
CA ILE A 23 9.83 -16.37 -8.76
C ILE A 23 11.19 -15.70 -8.50
N VAL A 24 11.97 -16.20 -7.54
CA VAL A 24 13.23 -15.54 -7.13
C VAL A 24 14.38 -15.75 -8.10
N SER A 25 14.53 -16.98 -8.62
CA SER A 25 15.75 -17.39 -9.37
C SER A 25 15.48 -17.88 -10.77
N ASN A 26 14.22 -17.83 -11.23
CA ASN A 26 13.77 -18.47 -12.47
C ASN A 26 14.11 -19.98 -12.57
N ASN A 27 14.47 -20.64 -11.48
CA ASN A 27 14.78 -22.06 -11.46
C ASN A 27 13.55 -22.90 -11.12
N PHE A 28 13.37 -23.99 -11.85
CA PHE A 28 12.32 -24.97 -11.61
C PHE A 28 12.93 -26.38 -11.55
N SER A 29 12.45 -27.19 -10.60
CA SER A 29 12.82 -28.59 -10.47
C SER A 29 11.57 -29.40 -10.17
N GLU A 30 11.34 -30.44 -10.96
CA GLU A 30 10.24 -31.38 -10.75
C GLU A 30 10.49 -32.31 -9.56
N THR A 31 11.75 -32.48 -9.15
CA THR A 31 12.10 -33.32 -8.01
C THR A 31 11.59 -32.69 -6.72
N TYR A 32 10.56 -33.29 -6.13
CA TYR A 32 10.09 -32.92 -4.81
C TYR A 32 11.11 -33.35 -3.75
N LYS A 33 11.58 -32.37 -2.97
CA LYS A 33 12.32 -32.60 -1.73
C LYS A 33 11.52 -31.92 -0.61
N PRO A 34 11.02 -32.65 0.41
CA PRO A 34 10.31 -32.03 1.52
C PRO A 34 11.15 -30.94 2.18
N SER A 35 10.54 -29.76 2.41
CA SER A 35 11.19 -28.69 3.18
C SER A 35 11.28 -29.13 4.64
N MET A 36 12.49 -29.31 5.14
CA MET A 36 12.72 -29.54 6.57
C MET A 36 12.69 -28.20 7.28
N GLY A 37 11.64 -27.97 8.09
CA GLY A 37 11.48 -26.71 8.81
C GLY A 37 11.08 -25.55 7.90
N MET A 38 12.05 -24.69 7.56
CA MET A 38 11.78 -23.41 6.92
C MET A 38 13.00 -22.91 6.13
N ASP A 39 12.72 -22.25 5.00
CA ASP A 39 13.73 -21.58 4.17
C ASP A 39 13.34 -20.11 3.93
N PHE A 40 14.33 -19.28 3.60
CA PHE A 40 14.16 -17.84 3.40
C PHE A 40 14.75 -17.42 2.06
N CYS A 41 13.98 -16.65 1.30
CA CYS A 41 14.47 -16.00 0.09
C CYS A 41 13.97 -14.55 -0.02
N SER A 42 14.68 -13.73 -0.80
CA SER A 42 14.34 -12.33 -1.00
C SER A 42 14.06 -12.08 -2.47
N LEU A 43 12.89 -11.53 -2.77
CA LEU A 43 12.53 -11.03 -4.08
C LEU A 43 12.69 -9.51 -4.08
N LYS A 44 13.56 -8.99 -4.96
CA LYS A 44 13.83 -7.55 -5.08
C LYS A 44 13.30 -7.05 -6.42
N LYS A 45 12.55 -5.96 -6.38
CA LYS A 45 12.12 -5.21 -7.57
C LYS A 45 12.23 -3.73 -7.24
N ASN A 46 12.96 -2.98 -8.05
CA ASN A 46 13.25 -1.56 -7.80
C ASN A 46 13.89 -1.37 -6.40
N ASN A 47 13.35 -0.45 -5.59
CA ASN A 47 13.81 -0.19 -4.22
C ASN A 47 13.09 -1.05 -3.15
N ASP A 48 12.19 -1.95 -3.56
CA ASP A 48 11.43 -2.79 -2.65
C ASP A 48 12.00 -4.20 -2.56
N SER A 49 12.00 -4.74 -1.34
CA SER A 49 12.45 -6.10 -1.03
C SER A 49 11.35 -6.84 -0.27
N LEU A 50 10.88 -7.94 -0.87
CA LEU A 50 9.94 -8.86 -0.25
C LEU A 50 10.73 -10.02 0.36
N HIS A 51 10.39 -10.36 1.59
CA HIS A 51 11.01 -11.40 2.38
C HIS A 51 10.07 -12.60 2.36
N LEU A 52 10.38 -13.61 1.55
CA LEU A 52 9.54 -14.77 1.32
C LEU A 52 10.01 -15.92 2.22
N TRP A 53 9.12 -16.35 3.11
CA TRP A 53 9.35 -17.43 4.07
C TRP A 53 8.66 -18.71 3.58
N ASP A 54 9.45 -19.71 3.17
CA ASP A 54 8.94 -21.03 2.79
C ASP A 54 8.76 -21.86 4.06
N ILE A 55 7.51 -22.09 4.47
CA ILE A 55 7.19 -22.91 5.64
C ILE A 55 6.93 -24.35 5.22
N SER A 56 7.48 -25.32 5.95
CA SER A 56 7.16 -26.73 5.70
C SER A 56 5.66 -26.99 5.80
N GLY A 57 5.14 -27.78 4.85
CA GLY A 57 3.75 -28.23 4.84
C GLY A 57 3.53 -29.55 5.57
N ASP A 58 4.56 -30.12 6.19
CA ASP A 58 4.42 -31.34 6.99
C ASP A 58 3.70 -31.01 8.30
N SER A 59 2.50 -31.56 8.46
CA SER A 59 1.69 -31.41 9.67
C SER A 59 2.40 -31.82 10.95
N LYS A 60 3.36 -32.76 10.91
CA LYS A 60 4.13 -33.18 12.08
C LYS A 60 5.09 -32.08 12.57
N THR A 61 5.57 -31.26 11.64
CA THR A 61 6.52 -30.18 11.93
C THR A 61 5.86 -28.81 12.05
N PHE A 62 4.59 -28.69 11.66
CA PHE A 62 3.86 -27.42 11.60
C PHE A 62 3.91 -26.64 12.93
N GLY A 63 3.75 -27.31 14.07
CA GLY A 63 3.83 -26.65 15.39
C GLY A 63 5.18 -25.96 15.66
N MET A 64 6.28 -26.49 15.12
CA MET A 64 7.61 -25.88 15.24
C MET A 64 7.76 -24.62 14.39
N THR A 65 6.88 -24.41 13.40
CA THR A 65 6.94 -23.27 12.48
C THR A 65 6.18 -22.04 12.99
N LEU A 66 5.26 -22.21 13.94
CA LEU A 66 4.41 -21.14 14.48
C LEU A 66 5.15 -19.90 15.00
N PRO A 67 6.33 -20.02 15.66
CA PRO A 67 7.10 -18.83 16.08
C PRO A 67 7.46 -17.89 14.92
N PHE A 68 7.58 -18.42 13.69
CA PHE A 68 7.88 -17.64 12.50
C PHE A 68 6.66 -16.90 11.93
N PHE A 69 5.45 -17.18 12.41
CA PHE A 69 4.23 -16.56 11.93
C PHE A 69 4.10 -15.11 12.36
N ARG A 70 4.76 -14.73 13.47
CA ARG A 70 4.70 -13.38 14.02
C ARG A 70 5.29 -12.33 13.08
N HIS A 71 4.69 -11.14 13.12
CA HIS A 71 5.08 -9.97 12.34
C HIS A 71 5.07 -10.25 10.83
N ALA A 72 4.19 -11.13 10.35
CA ALA A 72 3.96 -11.28 8.92
C ALA A 72 3.17 -10.08 8.42
N ASP A 73 3.50 -9.62 7.22
CA ASP A 73 2.74 -8.57 6.54
C ASP A 73 1.71 -9.18 5.56
N LEU A 74 1.98 -10.38 5.04
CA LEU A 74 1.09 -11.06 4.09
C LEU A 74 1.20 -12.59 4.20
N GLY A 75 0.07 -13.27 4.08
CA GLY A 75 0.02 -14.73 3.94
C GLY A 75 -0.10 -15.15 2.47
N LEU A 76 0.66 -16.15 2.05
CA LEU A 76 0.48 -16.86 0.78
C LEU A 76 0.05 -18.29 1.07
N TYR A 77 -1.23 -18.60 0.88
CA TYR A 77 -1.74 -19.95 1.07
C TYR A 77 -1.69 -20.71 -0.26
N CYS A 78 -0.83 -21.72 -0.37
CA CYS A 78 -0.68 -22.52 -1.59
C CYS A 78 -1.50 -23.81 -1.53
N VAL A 79 -2.32 -24.03 -2.55
CA VAL A 79 -3.09 -25.28 -2.78
C VAL A 79 -2.61 -25.92 -4.07
N ASP A 80 -2.56 -27.25 -4.11
CA ASP A 80 -2.37 -28.00 -5.35
C ASP A 80 -3.71 -28.09 -6.09
N LEU A 81 -3.83 -27.45 -7.25
CA LEU A 81 -5.10 -27.47 -8.00
C LEU A 81 -5.44 -28.87 -8.54
N SER A 82 -4.45 -29.74 -8.76
CA SER A 82 -4.70 -31.13 -9.15
C SER A 82 -5.23 -31.99 -8.00
N ASN A 83 -5.08 -31.53 -6.75
CA ASN A 83 -5.59 -32.20 -5.57
C ASN A 83 -6.03 -31.20 -4.48
N PRO A 84 -7.19 -30.56 -4.66
CA PRO A 84 -7.68 -29.53 -3.74
C PRO A 84 -8.11 -30.08 -2.37
N THR A 85 -8.34 -31.39 -2.26
CA THR A 85 -8.70 -32.05 -0.98
C THR A 85 -7.62 -31.91 0.10
N ARG A 86 -6.39 -31.56 -0.29
CA ARG A 86 -5.27 -31.28 0.62
C ARG A 86 -5.33 -29.90 1.26
N PHE A 87 -6.36 -29.10 1.00
CA PHE A 87 -6.60 -27.88 1.74
C PHE A 87 -6.75 -28.19 3.24
N LYS A 88 -5.98 -27.50 4.07
CA LYS A 88 -6.02 -27.64 5.53
C LYS A 88 -6.36 -26.31 6.18
N LYS A 89 -7.58 -26.19 6.69
CA LYS A 89 -8.10 -24.98 7.33
C LYS A 89 -7.25 -24.53 8.52
N GLU A 90 -6.65 -25.48 9.25
CA GLU A 90 -5.76 -25.24 10.40
C GLU A 90 -4.61 -24.27 10.09
N TYR A 91 -4.05 -24.32 8.87
CA TYR A 91 -2.94 -23.45 8.46
C TYR A 91 -3.42 -22.01 8.27
N LEU A 92 -4.62 -21.86 7.70
CA LEU A 92 -5.28 -20.57 7.50
C LEU A 92 -5.62 -19.94 8.85
N GLU A 93 -6.25 -20.71 9.74
CA GLU A 93 -6.63 -20.28 11.09
C GLU A 93 -5.39 -19.90 11.89
N SER A 94 -4.32 -20.70 11.86
CA SER A 94 -3.07 -20.40 12.56
C SER A 94 -2.44 -19.08 12.09
N PHE A 95 -2.45 -18.80 10.79
CA PHE A 95 -1.98 -17.50 10.29
C PHE A 95 -2.82 -16.35 10.82
N LYS A 96 -4.16 -16.49 10.80
CA LYS A 96 -5.08 -15.46 11.31
C LYS A 96 -4.98 -15.26 12.82
N THR A 97 -4.76 -16.31 13.60
CA THR A 97 -4.52 -16.19 15.06
C THR A 97 -3.28 -15.35 15.36
N HIS A 98 -2.20 -15.51 14.57
CA HIS A 98 -0.96 -14.77 14.78
C HIS A 98 -0.97 -13.39 14.10
N ASN A 99 -1.77 -13.21 13.06
CA ASN A 99 -1.85 -11.99 12.24
C ASN A 99 -3.31 -11.66 11.86
N PRO A 100 -4.15 -11.20 12.82
CA PRO A 100 -5.60 -11.05 12.62
C PRO A 100 -5.96 -10.13 11.43
N ASP A 101 -5.30 -8.97 11.37
CA ASP A 101 -5.61 -7.91 10.40
C ASP A 101 -4.88 -8.08 9.05
N LYS A 102 -4.06 -9.13 8.92
CA LYS A 102 -3.22 -9.31 7.73
C LYS A 102 -3.94 -10.08 6.64
N LYS A 103 -3.70 -9.64 5.40
CA LYS A 103 -4.30 -10.20 4.19
C LYS A 103 -3.68 -11.58 3.89
N ILE A 104 -4.45 -12.43 3.21
CA ILE A 104 -3.98 -13.74 2.74
C ILE A 104 -4.39 -13.87 1.27
N ILE A 105 -3.44 -14.23 0.42
CA ILE A 105 -3.66 -14.55 -0.99
C ILE A 105 -3.71 -16.07 -1.11
N LEU A 106 -4.78 -16.58 -1.73
CA LEU A 106 -4.89 -17.98 -2.10
C LEU A 106 -4.21 -18.20 -3.46
N VAL A 107 -3.22 -19.08 -3.49
CA VAL A 107 -2.44 -19.41 -4.67
C VAL A 107 -2.70 -20.86 -5.06
N GLY A 108 -3.43 -21.06 -6.15
CA GLY A 108 -3.61 -22.37 -6.77
C GLY A 108 -2.41 -22.71 -7.63
N THR A 109 -1.60 -23.66 -7.21
CA THR A 109 -0.41 -24.12 -7.93
C THR A 109 -0.74 -25.28 -8.87
N LYS A 110 0.22 -25.62 -9.75
CA LYS A 110 0.13 -26.74 -10.70
C LYS A 110 -1.08 -26.64 -11.64
N MET A 111 -1.44 -25.42 -12.02
CA MET A 111 -2.50 -25.14 -12.99
C MET A 111 -2.31 -25.92 -14.31
N ASP A 112 -1.06 -26.19 -14.68
CA ASP A 112 -0.67 -26.96 -15.86
C ASP A 112 -1.17 -28.42 -15.87
N LEU A 113 -1.61 -28.96 -14.72
CA LEU A 113 -2.10 -30.33 -14.62
C LEU A 113 -3.62 -30.47 -14.80
N LEU A 114 -4.36 -29.36 -14.97
CA LEU A 114 -5.83 -29.38 -14.96
C LEU A 114 -6.47 -29.76 -16.29
N ALA A 115 -5.82 -29.42 -17.40
CA ALA A 115 -6.27 -29.62 -18.76
C ALA A 115 -5.11 -29.39 -19.74
N ASP A 116 -5.32 -29.72 -21.02
CA ASP A 116 -4.30 -29.53 -22.06
C ASP A 116 -4.28 -28.10 -22.62
N THR A 117 -5.44 -27.42 -22.64
CA THR A 117 -5.57 -26.05 -23.18
C THR A 117 -5.56 -25.01 -22.06
N MET A 118 -5.01 -23.82 -22.35
CA MET A 118 -4.93 -22.72 -21.38
C MET A 118 -6.32 -22.23 -20.93
N GLU A 119 -7.28 -22.21 -21.85
CA GLU A 119 -8.66 -21.78 -21.58
C GLU A 119 -9.35 -22.70 -20.57
N GLU A 120 -9.26 -24.03 -20.77
CA GLU A 120 -9.81 -25.01 -19.84
C GLU A 120 -9.07 -25.01 -18.49
N GLN A 121 -7.73 -24.88 -18.50
CA GLN A 121 -6.95 -24.75 -17.28
C GLN A 121 -7.44 -23.56 -16.45
N THR A 122 -7.68 -22.41 -17.09
CA THR A 122 -8.13 -21.19 -16.43
C THR A 122 -9.54 -21.34 -15.84
N ALA A 123 -10.48 -21.89 -16.62
CA ALA A 123 -11.85 -22.11 -16.16
C ALA A 123 -11.90 -23.06 -14.95
N LYS A 124 -11.26 -24.23 -15.05
CA LYS A 124 -11.20 -25.23 -13.96
C LYS A 124 -10.48 -24.68 -12.72
N ALA A 125 -9.37 -23.98 -12.92
CA ALA A 125 -8.63 -23.40 -11.80
C ALA A 125 -9.49 -22.39 -11.03
N GLN A 126 -10.22 -21.53 -11.73
CA GLN A 126 -11.10 -20.54 -11.09
C GLN A 126 -12.25 -21.21 -10.33
N GLU A 127 -12.86 -22.25 -10.89
CA GLU A 127 -13.89 -23.04 -10.22
C GLU A 127 -13.37 -23.66 -8.91
N ILE A 128 -12.24 -24.37 -8.97
CA ILE A 128 -11.60 -24.98 -7.80
C ILE A 128 -11.26 -23.92 -6.76
N LEU A 129 -10.67 -22.80 -7.18
CA LEU A 129 -10.34 -21.70 -6.28
C LEU A 129 -11.58 -21.11 -5.63
N ASN A 130 -12.69 -20.92 -6.33
CA ASN A 130 -13.92 -20.37 -5.77
C ASN A 130 -14.56 -21.30 -4.73
N ASN A 131 -14.42 -22.61 -4.90
CA ASN A 131 -14.97 -23.62 -4.00
C ASN A 131 -14.17 -23.78 -2.69
N ILE A 132 -12.96 -23.23 -2.60
CA ILE A 132 -12.17 -23.27 -1.37
C ILE A 132 -12.72 -22.26 -0.35
N GLU A 133 -13.19 -22.77 0.78
CA GLU A 133 -13.67 -21.96 1.90
C GLU A 133 -12.56 -21.11 2.52
N GLY A 134 -12.93 -19.92 3.00
CA GLY A 134 -12.02 -19.01 3.70
C GLY A 134 -12.06 -17.59 3.16
N SER A 135 -11.69 -16.63 4.01
CA SER A 135 -11.55 -15.23 3.64
C SER A 135 -10.15 -14.99 3.07
N PHE A 136 -10.09 -14.78 1.75
CA PHE A 136 -8.88 -14.45 1.02
C PHE A 136 -9.05 -13.09 0.34
N ALA A 137 -8.02 -12.26 0.41
CA ALA A 137 -8.02 -10.95 -0.24
C ALA A 137 -7.98 -11.08 -1.77
N THR A 138 -7.31 -12.12 -2.27
CA THR A 138 -7.18 -12.40 -3.70
C THR A 138 -7.01 -13.91 -3.90
N ARG A 139 -7.52 -14.43 -5.01
CA ARG A 139 -7.34 -15.82 -5.44
C ARG A 139 -6.68 -15.81 -6.82
N ILE A 140 -5.61 -16.58 -6.99
CA ILE A 140 -4.86 -16.64 -8.25
C ILE A 140 -4.37 -18.06 -8.53
N ALA A 141 -4.53 -18.50 -9.77
CA ALA A 141 -3.99 -19.76 -10.27
C ALA A 141 -2.66 -19.52 -10.99
N VAL A 142 -1.66 -20.37 -10.75
CA VAL A 142 -0.31 -20.27 -11.28
C VAL A 142 0.25 -21.62 -11.70
N SER A 143 1.18 -21.60 -12.65
CA SER A 143 2.05 -22.73 -12.95
C SER A 143 3.51 -22.31 -12.84
N ALA A 144 4.23 -22.87 -11.85
CA ALA A 144 5.68 -22.67 -11.75
C ALA A 144 6.42 -23.32 -12.94
N LYS A 145 5.91 -24.45 -13.44
CA LYS A 145 6.49 -25.19 -14.57
C LYS A 145 6.43 -24.34 -15.84
N ASN A 146 5.23 -23.93 -16.24
CA ASN A 146 4.97 -23.21 -17.49
C ASN A 146 5.14 -21.68 -17.37
N ARG A 147 5.43 -21.17 -16.17
CA ARG A 147 5.48 -19.73 -15.85
C ARG A 147 4.16 -18.98 -16.05
N THR A 148 3.04 -19.68 -16.04
CA THR A 148 1.70 -19.07 -16.14
C THR A 148 1.39 -18.26 -14.89
N ASN A 149 0.97 -17.00 -15.08
CA ASN A 149 0.55 -16.04 -14.04
C ASN A 149 1.58 -15.73 -12.93
N LEU A 150 2.85 -16.07 -13.12
CA LEU A 150 3.89 -15.76 -12.13
C LEU A 150 4.18 -14.27 -12.04
N GLU A 151 4.28 -13.61 -13.19
CA GLU A 151 4.47 -12.15 -13.23
C GLU A 151 3.29 -11.44 -12.56
N LEU A 152 2.06 -11.86 -12.84
CA LEU A 152 0.85 -11.35 -12.20
C LEU A 152 0.89 -11.55 -10.67
N LEU A 153 1.33 -12.71 -10.18
CA LEU A 153 1.51 -12.96 -8.76
C LEU A 153 2.56 -12.02 -8.14
N GLU A 154 3.76 -11.94 -8.72
CA GLU A 154 4.83 -11.04 -8.25
C GLU A 154 4.33 -9.61 -8.12
N ASN A 155 3.67 -9.15 -9.18
CA ASN A 155 3.01 -7.88 -9.26
C ASN A 155 1.97 -7.66 -8.15
N LEU A 156 1.11 -8.63 -7.87
CA LEU A 156 0.16 -8.55 -6.76
C LEU A 156 0.85 -8.44 -5.40
N LEU A 157 1.98 -9.14 -5.18
CA LEU A 157 2.74 -9.06 -3.93
C LEU A 157 3.32 -7.65 -3.70
N PHE A 158 3.93 -7.05 -4.73
CA PHE A 158 4.45 -5.69 -4.64
C PHE A 158 3.33 -4.66 -4.48
N ASN A 159 2.17 -4.84 -5.13
CA ASN A 159 1.03 -3.95 -4.93
C ASN A 159 0.49 -3.98 -3.51
N ASN A 160 0.35 -5.17 -2.90
CA ASN A 160 -0.07 -5.27 -1.51
C ASN A 160 0.95 -4.59 -0.57
N THR A 161 2.24 -4.75 -0.86
CA THR A 161 3.31 -4.08 -0.12
C THR A 161 3.19 -2.56 -0.18
N LEU A 162 2.98 -2.00 -1.38
CA LEU A 162 2.81 -0.56 -1.55
C LEU A 162 1.51 -0.05 -0.92
N SER A 163 0.41 -0.78 -1.05
CA SER A 163 -0.86 -0.44 -0.39
C SER A 163 -0.69 -0.39 1.12
N ASP A 164 -0.07 -1.40 1.73
CA ASP A 164 0.12 -1.46 3.17
C ASP A 164 1.09 -0.36 3.65
N LYS A 165 2.13 -0.02 2.88
CA LYS A 165 2.98 1.15 3.15
C LYS A 165 2.19 2.46 3.08
N PHE A 166 1.29 2.59 2.10
CA PHE A 166 0.43 3.77 1.95
C PHE A 166 -0.55 3.89 3.11
N ASP A 167 -1.21 2.80 3.49
CA ASP A 167 -2.10 2.73 4.65
C ASP A 167 -1.35 3.06 5.94
N PHE A 168 -0.11 2.58 6.10
CA PHE A 168 0.74 2.94 7.23
C PHE A 168 1.11 4.43 7.21
N ALA A 169 1.43 5.01 6.06
CA ALA A 169 1.70 6.44 5.93
C ALA A 169 0.46 7.28 6.29
N LEU A 170 -0.72 6.88 5.82
CA LEU A 170 -2.00 7.51 6.19
C LEU A 170 -2.29 7.39 7.68
N SER A 171 -1.96 6.27 8.33
CA SER A 171 -2.19 6.06 9.77
C SER A 171 -1.39 7.00 10.67
N LYS A 172 -0.33 7.63 10.14
CA LYS A 172 0.43 8.67 10.86
C LYS A 172 -0.28 10.02 10.89
N LEU A 173 -1.34 10.17 10.09
CA LEU A 173 -2.13 11.40 9.98
C LEU A 173 -3.43 11.24 10.75
N SER A 174 -3.94 12.34 11.29
CA SER A 174 -5.29 12.43 11.86
C SER A 174 -6.32 12.24 10.76
N THR A 175 -7.37 11.47 11.05
CA THR A 175 -8.46 11.23 10.10
C THR A 175 -9.23 12.48 9.72
N ASP A 176 -9.16 13.52 10.55
CA ASP A 176 -9.82 14.81 10.33
C ASP A 176 -8.94 15.79 9.52
N SER A 177 -7.69 15.41 9.21
CA SER A 177 -6.79 16.24 8.42
C SER A 177 -7.22 16.31 6.96
N SER A 178 -7.34 17.53 6.42
CA SER A 178 -7.58 17.74 4.98
C SER A 178 -6.54 17.04 4.13
N PHE A 179 -5.29 16.95 4.62
CA PHE A 179 -4.21 16.25 3.92
C PHE A 179 -4.43 14.73 3.91
N TYR A 180 -4.88 14.15 5.03
CA TYR A 180 -5.29 12.75 5.09
C TYR A 180 -6.45 12.47 4.13
N VAL A 181 -7.49 13.31 4.14
CA VAL A 181 -8.65 13.16 3.25
C VAL A 181 -8.22 13.21 1.78
N ALA A 182 -7.37 14.16 1.40
CA ALA A 182 -6.87 14.29 0.03
C ALA A 182 -6.05 13.05 -0.39
N LEU A 183 -5.13 12.58 0.46
CA LEU A 183 -4.33 11.39 0.17
C LEU A 183 -5.19 10.12 0.08
N LYS A 184 -6.21 9.98 0.94
CA LYS A 184 -7.16 8.86 0.89
C LYS A 184 -7.97 8.89 -0.40
N GLN A 185 -8.43 10.07 -0.82
CA GLN A 185 -9.10 10.23 -2.11
C GLN A 185 -8.19 9.86 -3.28
N LEU A 186 -6.92 10.30 -3.25
CA LEU A 186 -5.93 9.90 -4.25
C LEU A 186 -5.77 8.38 -4.29
N GLN A 187 -5.58 7.74 -3.13
CA GLN A 187 -5.44 6.29 -3.01
C GLN A 187 -6.63 5.56 -3.65
N GLU A 188 -7.87 5.97 -3.36
CA GLU A 188 -9.07 5.38 -3.97
C GLU A 188 -9.13 5.59 -5.50
N LYS A 189 -8.73 6.76 -5.99
CA LYS A 189 -8.75 7.05 -7.44
C LYS A 189 -7.68 6.28 -8.22
N ILE A 190 -6.54 5.98 -7.60
CA ILE A 190 -5.47 5.21 -8.25
C ILE A 190 -5.62 3.70 -8.10
N LYS A 191 -6.50 3.18 -7.22
CA LYS A 191 -6.68 1.73 -7.03
C LYS A 191 -7.07 0.98 -8.32
N ASN A 192 -7.79 1.65 -9.22
CA ASN A 192 -8.35 1.03 -10.43
C ASN A 192 -7.53 1.30 -11.70
N ILE A 193 -6.40 2.01 -11.62
CA ILE A 193 -5.57 2.28 -12.80
C ILE A 193 -4.63 1.08 -13.08
N PRO A 194 -4.09 0.96 -14.30
CA PRO A 194 -3.12 -0.08 -14.62
C PRO A 194 -1.98 -0.13 -13.61
N GLN A 195 -1.57 -1.34 -13.29
CA GLN A 195 -0.67 -1.60 -12.16
C GLN A 195 0.62 -0.79 -12.20
N GLU A 196 1.28 -0.72 -13.35
CA GLU A 196 2.55 0.02 -13.51
C GLU A 196 2.39 1.49 -13.06
N LYS A 197 1.25 2.10 -13.42
CA LYS A 197 0.90 3.48 -13.04
C LYS A 197 0.55 3.59 -11.57
N TYR A 198 -0.21 2.64 -11.02
CA TYR A 198 -0.51 2.59 -9.60
C TYR A 198 0.78 2.56 -8.77
N GLN A 199 1.71 1.67 -9.12
CA GLN A 199 2.98 1.54 -8.41
C GLN A 199 3.79 2.84 -8.43
N ALA A 200 3.89 3.48 -9.59
CA ALA A 200 4.60 4.74 -9.73
C ALA A 200 3.97 5.84 -8.86
N VAL A 201 2.66 6.07 -8.98
CA VAL A 201 1.98 7.16 -8.26
C VAL A 201 1.94 6.90 -6.75
N ALA A 202 1.74 5.65 -6.31
CA ALA A 202 1.77 5.28 -4.90
C ALA A 202 3.17 5.51 -4.29
N ALA A 203 4.24 5.11 -4.99
CA ALA A 203 5.61 5.35 -4.54
C ALA A 203 5.94 6.85 -4.45
N ILE A 204 5.57 7.65 -5.44
CA ILE A 204 5.75 9.11 -5.44
C ILE A 204 4.97 9.76 -4.28
N SER A 205 3.76 9.27 -3.99
CA SER A 205 2.95 9.76 -2.87
C SER A 205 3.57 9.43 -1.51
N LEU A 206 4.14 8.24 -1.34
CA LEU A 206 4.87 7.86 -0.14
C LEU A 206 6.11 8.75 0.07
N GLU A 207 6.86 9.01 -1.00
CA GLU A 207 8.01 9.94 -1.00
C GLU A 207 7.59 11.35 -0.57
N LEU A 208 6.44 11.85 -1.04
CA LEU A 208 5.88 13.13 -0.59
C LEU A 208 5.62 13.13 0.91
N VAL A 209 4.87 12.14 1.44
CA VAL A 209 4.53 12.10 2.87
C VAL A 209 5.80 12.04 3.72
N GLU A 210 6.77 11.21 3.35
CA GLU A 210 8.04 11.11 4.07
C GLU A 210 8.79 12.46 4.07
N ASN A 211 8.90 13.12 2.92
CA ASN A 211 9.58 14.41 2.81
C ASN A 211 8.87 15.50 3.62
N LEU A 212 7.54 15.55 3.62
CA LEU A 212 6.79 16.55 4.36
C LEU A 212 6.88 16.37 5.88
N LEU A 213 6.94 15.13 6.35
CA LEU A 213 7.01 14.81 7.77
C LEU A 213 8.44 14.88 8.34
N SER A 214 9.47 14.57 7.54
CA SER A 214 10.85 14.47 8.02
C SER A 214 11.70 15.73 7.83
N ASN A 215 11.46 16.52 6.79
CA ASN A 215 12.25 17.73 6.54
C ASN A 215 11.88 18.88 7.49
N SER A 216 12.86 19.69 7.87
CA SER A 216 12.64 20.90 8.69
C SER A 216 12.52 22.19 7.86
N SER A 217 13.11 22.22 6.66
CA SER A 217 13.10 23.39 5.77
C SER A 217 11.78 23.48 4.99
N SER A 218 11.17 24.67 4.99
CA SER A 218 9.99 25.00 4.18
C SER A 218 10.27 24.82 2.69
N ASP A 219 11.43 25.26 2.22
CA ASP A 219 11.79 25.26 0.79
C ASP A 219 11.89 23.83 0.25
N LYS A 220 12.49 22.92 1.03
CA LYS A 220 12.54 21.49 0.69
C LYS A 220 11.15 20.84 0.64
N LYS A 221 10.23 21.29 1.51
CA LYS A 221 8.84 20.80 1.49
C LYS A 221 8.08 21.31 0.28
N GLN A 222 8.28 22.58 -0.09
CA GLN A 222 7.72 23.14 -1.31
C GLN A 222 8.25 22.39 -2.54
N GLU A 223 9.56 22.17 -2.63
CA GLU A 223 10.17 21.40 -3.70
C GLU A 223 9.57 19.98 -3.77
N ALA A 224 9.36 19.30 -2.63
CA ALA A 224 8.73 17.98 -2.60
C ALA A 224 7.30 18.00 -3.19
N ILE A 225 6.51 19.05 -2.92
CA ILE A 225 5.15 19.21 -3.47
C ILE A 225 5.20 19.43 -4.99
N GLU A 226 6.12 20.27 -5.47
CA GLU A 226 6.32 20.53 -6.90
C GLU A 226 6.80 19.27 -7.63
N GLN A 227 7.77 18.55 -7.07
CA GLN A 227 8.26 17.28 -7.61
C GLN A 227 7.16 16.21 -7.62
N PHE A 228 6.32 16.15 -6.59
CA PHE A 228 5.20 15.21 -6.52
C PHE A 228 4.23 15.39 -7.69
N THR A 229 3.79 16.62 -7.96
CA THR A 229 2.90 16.89 -9.10
C THR A 229 3.58 16.58 -10.42
N LYS A 230 4.81 17.09 -10.63
CA LYS A 230 5.59 16.89 -11.85
C LYS A 230 5.86 15.42 -12.17
N LYS A 231 6.20 14.60 -11.16
CA LYS A 231 6.47 13.16 -11.33
C LYS A 231 5.19 12.36 -11.57
N CYS A 232 4.04 12.77 -11.03
CA CYS A 232 2.76 12.07 -11.21
C CYS A 232 2.12 12.35 -12.58
N THR A 233 2.25 13.56 -13.13
CA THR A 233 1.58 13.99 -14.37
C THR A 233 1.77 13.03 -15.55
N PRO A 234 2.99 12.58 -15.90
CA PRO A 234 3.21 11.69 -17.05
C PRO A 234 2.42 10.37 -17.00
N TYR A 235 2.08 9.90 -15.79
CA TYR A 235 1.33 8.65 -15.62
C TYR A 235 -0.19 8.84 -15.80
N LEU A 236 -0.71 10.06 -15.64
CA LEU A 236 -2.15 10.31 -15.45
C LEU A 236 -2.78 11.27 -16.46
N GLU A 237 -2.02 12.22 -17.03
CA GLU A 237 -2.54 13.40 -17.75
C GLU A 237 -3.51 13.09 -18.90
N LYS A 238 -3.30 11.98 -19.62
CA LYS A 238 -4.11 11.63 -20.80
C LYS A 238 -5.15 10.54 -20.57
N GLU A 239 -4.92 9.67 -19.59
CA GLU A 239 -5.73 8.45 -19.41
C GLU A 239 -6.55 8.46 -18.13
N HIS A 240 -6.13 9.22 -17.12
CA HIS A 240 -6.73 9.18 -15.78
C HIS A 240 -6.91 10.60 -15.19
N PRO A 241 -7.73 11.46 -15.82
CA PRO A 241 -7.87 12.88 -15.43
C PRO A 241 -8.40 13.04 -13.99
N TYR A 242 -9.26 12.13 -13.52
CA TYR A 242 -9.76 12.17 -12.14
C TYR A 242 -8.68 11.83 -11.10
N ALA A 243 -7.76 10.93 -11.42
CA ALA A 243 -6.62 10.63 -10.56
C ALA A 243 -5.64 11.82 -10.55
N LEU A 244 -5.43 12.47 -11.70
CA LEU A 244 -4.60 13.67 -11.79
C LEU A 244 -5.19 14.84 -10.96
N LYS A 245 -6.51 15.04 -11.00
CA LYS A 245 -7.18 16.02 -10.13
C LYS A 245 -6.96 15.73 -8.65
N ALA A 246 -6.97 14.46 -8.24
CA ALA A 246 -6.66 14.09 -6.86
C ALA A 246 -5.20 14.39 -6.49
N VAL A 247 -4.25 14.18 -7.40
CA VAL A 247 -2.84 14.61 -7.23
C VAL A 247 -2.76 16.12 -6.99
N PHE A 248 -3.40 16.94 -7.82
CA PHE A 248 -3.39 18.39 -7.61
C PHE A 248 -4.09 18.82 -6.32
N SER A 249 -5.16 18.14 -5.92
CA SER A 249 -5.82 18.37 -4.63
C SER A 249 -4.87 18.12 -3.45
N VAL A 250 -4.13 17.01 -3.46
CA VAL A 250 -3.11 16.71 -2.43
C VAL A 250 -2.05 17.81 -2.38
N ALA A 251 -1.56 18.25 -3.54
CA ALA A 251 -0.55 19.30 -3.62
C ALA A 251 -1.06 20.65 -3.11
N ALA A 252 -2.28 21.04 -3.49
CA ALA A 252 -2.90 22.28 -3.04
C ALA A 252 -3.08 22.30 -1.51
N VAL A 253 -3.60 21.22 -0.92
CA VAL A 253 -3.78 21.12 0.54
C VAL A 253 -2.44 21.20 1.27
N ALA A 254 -1.41 20.49 0.77
CA ALA A 254 -0.08 20.52 1.37
C ALA A 254 0.54 21.94 1.30
N PHE A 255 0.38 22.63 0.16
CA PHE A 255 0.89 23.97 -0.04
C PHE A 255 0.19 25.01 0.83
N VAL A 256 -1.15 24.97 0.93
CA VAL A 256 -1.93 25.84 1.81
C VAL A 256 -1.52 25.64 3.26
N THR A 257 -1.31 24.39 3.68
CA THR A 257 -0.82 24.07 5.03
C THR A 257 0.58 24.65 5.27
N LEU A 258 1.46 24.61 4.25
CA LEU A 258 2.79 25.21 4.34
C LEU A 258 2.73 26.74 4.47
N LEU A 259 1.87 27.43 3.69
CA LEU A 259 1.72 28.88 3.79
C LEU A 259 1.14 29.32 5.14
N ALA A 260 0.06 28.66 5.60
CA ALA A 260 -0.58 28.98 6.87
C ALA A 260 0.40 28.87 8.05
N THR A 261 1.29 27.89 8.01
CA THR A 261 2.29 27.67 9.07
C THR A 261 3.44 28.67 9.03
N VAL A 262 3.88 29.09 7.84
CA VAL A 262 4.87 30.18 7.68
C VAL A 262 4.29 31.50 8.20
N ILE A 263 3.03 31.83 7.87
CA ILE A 263 2.35 33.02 8.40
C ILE A 263 2.21 32.94 9.92
N GLY A 264 1.78 31.79 10.45
CA GLY A 264 1.69 31.56 11.89
C GLY A 264 3.02 31.76 12.62
N PHE A 265 4.14 31.38 12.01
CA PHE A 265 5.48 31.64 12.54
C PHE A 265 5.85 33.13 12.50
N GLY A 266 5.55 33.81 11.39
CA GLY A 266 5.77 35.25 11.24
C GLY A 266 4.97 36.09 12.24
N LEU A 267 3.78 35.61 12.64
CA LEU A 267 2.94 36.23 13.65
C LEU A 267 3.28 35.80 15.10
N GLY A 268 4.30 34.96 15.29
CA GLY A 268 4.70 34.46 16.62
C GLY A 268 3.68 33.51 17.25
N LEU A 269 2.70 33.03 16.49
CA LEU A 269 1.68 32.09 16.95
C LEU A 269 2.24 30.67 17.08
N TRP A 270 3.32 30.37 16.36
CA TRP A 270 3.94 29.05 16.25
C TRP A 270 5.45 29.14 16.55
N SER A 271 5.99 28.16 17.27
CA SER A 271 7.43 28.02 17.46
C SER A 271 7.89 26.58 17.24
N GLY A 272 8.97 26.42 16.47
CA GLY A 272 9.66 25.15 16.25
C GLY A 272 9.64 24.60 14.81
N PRO A 273 10.71 23.89 14.39
CA PRO A 273 10.85 23.33 13.04
C PRO A 273 9.89 22.17 12.72
N GLY A 274 9.24 21.58 13.73
CA GLY A 274 8.29 20.47 13.58
C GLY A 274 6.86 20.89 13.26
N ALA A 275 6.57 22.19 13.30
CA ALA A 275 5.20 22.67 13.33
C ALA A 275 4.41 22.30 12.06
N ILE A 276 5.02 22.40 10.87
CA ILE A 276 4.39 21.96 9.61
C ILE A 276 4.01 20.48 9.63
N ALA A 277 4.87 19.63 10.18
CA ALA A 277 4.57 18.20 10.31
C ALA A 277 3.39 17.99 11.27
N THR A 278 3.36 18.74 12.38
CA THR A 278 2.22 18.74 13.29
C THR A 278 0.93 19.23 12.63
N ALA A 279 0.99 20.26 11.77
CA ALA A 279 -0.17 20.76 11.02
C ALA A 279 -0.76 19.67 10.09
N LEU A 280 0.11 19.04 9.30
CA LEU A 280 -0.27 17.98 8.37
C LEU A 280 -0.84 16.76 9.09
N ILE A 281 -0.21 16.36 10.21
CA ILE A 281 -0.65 15.25 11.05
C ILE A 281 -1.99 15.59 11.70
N ALA A 282 -2.11 16.70 12.43
CA ALA A 282 -3.29 16.97 13.24
C ALA A 282 -4.49 17.45 12.41
N GLY A 283 -4.27 17.99 11.21
CA GLY A 283 -5.33 18.65 10.44
C GLY A 283 -5.73 20.01 10.98
N THR A 284 -5.08 20.44 12.06
CA THR A 284 -5.38 21.67 12.74
C THR A 284 -4.41 22.77 12.29
N THR A 285 -4.95 23.82 11.68
CA THR A 285 -4.34 25.15 11.74
C THR A 285 -4.39 25.72 13.17
N THR A 286 -5.07 25.05 14.10
CA THR A 286 -5.19 25.55 15.48
C THR A 286 -3.86 25.54 16.21
N PHE A 287 -3.63 26.71 16.83
CA PHE A 287 -2.50 27.19 17.60
C PHE A 287 -2.22 26.37 18.87
N LEU A 288 -2.07 25.05 18.76
CA LEU A 288 -1.66 24.24 19.91
C LEU A 288 -0.15 24.32 20.07
N ALA A 289 0.24 25.42 20.71
CA ALA A 289 1.56 25.67 21.25
C ALA A 289 2.06 24.46 22.05
N ALA A 290 3.12 23.83 21.56
CA ALA A 290 4.03 23.10 22.44
C ALA A 290 4.86 24.14 23.22
N GLY A 291 4.35 24.66 24.33
CA GLY A 291 5.11 25.54 25.22
C GLY A 291 4.29 26.50 26.07
N SER A 292 3.93 26.04 27.28
CA SER A 292 3.63 26.82 28.50
C SER A 292 2.76 28.08 28.38
N GLY A 293 1.46 27.89 28.65
CA GLY A 293 0.59 28.78 29.43
C GLY A 293 0.57 30.26 29.08
N PHE A 294 -0.37 30.69 28.25
CA PHE A 294 -1.11 31.93 28.48
C PHE A 294 -2.49 31.81 27.79
N GLY A 295 -3.55 31.94 28.59
CA GLY A 295 -4.92 31.90 28.10
C GLY A 295 -5.24 33.13 27.26
N ILE A 296 -5.75 32.91 26.05
CA ILE A 296 -6.48 33.93 25.28
C ILE A 296 -7.74 33.27 24.71
N TYR A 297 -8.72 33.10 25.60
CA TYR A 297 -10.11 32.83 25.24
C TYR A 297 -10.84 34.17 25.19
N THR A 298 -10.83 34.89 24.06
CA THR A 298 -11.90 35.88 23.75
C THR A 298 -11.86 36.43 22.31
N ASN A 299 -10.74 36.41 21.57
CA ASN A 299 -10.74 36.80 20.14
C ASN A 299 -11.05 35.65 19.15
N ARG A 300 -11.50 34.51 19.69
CA ARG A 300 -11.71 33.21 19.00
C ARG A 300 -12.80 33.19 17.93
N ILE A 301 -13.63 34.24 17.77
CA ILE A 301 -14.81 34.19 16.89
C ILE A 301 -14.70 35.19 15.73
N PHE A 302 -13.99 36.30 15.90
CA PHE A 302 -13.88 37.32 14.84
C PHE A 302 -12.79 36.99 13.82
N PHE A 303 -11.61 36.56 14.29
CA PHE A 303 -10.48 36.23 13.40
C PHE A 303 -10.70 34.93 12.63
N PHE A 304 -11.41 33.96 13.22
CA PHE A 304 -11.78 32.71 12.54
C PHE A 304 -12.76 32.93 11.39
N LYS A 305 -13.66 33.91 11.49
CA LYS A 305 -14.61 34.22 10.41
C LYS A 305 -13.91 34.85 9.20
N GLU A 306 -12.80 35.55 9.43
CA GLU A 306 -11.99 36.19 8.39
C GLU A 306 -11.03 35.19 7.74
N ILE A 307 -10.43 34.28 8.51
CA ILE A 307 -9.61 33.18 7.99
C ILE A 307 -10.45 32.10 7.29
N ASP A 308 -11.60 31.69 7.84
CA ASP A 308 -12.49 30.74 7.16
C ASP A 308 -13.01 31.35 5.85
N ALA A 309 -13.27 32.67 5.81
CA ALA A 309 -13.59 33.37 4.58
C ALA A 309 -12.42 33.44 3.59
N GLU A 310 -11.17 33.61 4.05
CA GLU A 310 -9.98 33.53 3.20
C GLU A 310 -9.68 32.11 2.72
N ILE A 311 -9.90 31.08 3.55
CA ILE A 311 -9.73 29.66 3.19
C ILE A 311 -10.82 29.25 2.20
N ASP A 312 -12.08 29.65 2.41
CA ASP A 312 -13.17 29.44 1.46
C ASP A 312 -12.91 30.19 0.16
N HIS A 313 -12.36 31.42 0.21
CA HIS A 313 -11.96 32.18 -0.96
C HIS A 313 -10.75 31.55 -1.69
N VAL A 314 -9.80 30.94 -0.96
CA VAL A 314 -8.66 30.20 -1.55
C VAL A 314 -9.13 28.86 -2.13
N ALA A 315 -10.07 28.17 -1.48
CA ALA A 315 -10.70 26.96 -1.99
C ALA A 315 -11.59 27.26 -3.21
N GLU A 316 -12.27 28.41 -3.22
CA GLU A 316 -13.02 28.93 -4.35
C GLU A 316 -12.07 29.35 -5.48
N CYS A 317 -10.95 30.02 -5.20
CA CYS A 317 -9.89 30.31 -6.17
C CYS A 317 -9.23 29.05 -6.73
N ALA A 318 -9.00 28.02 -5.91
CA ALA A 318 -8.46 26.73 -6.34
C ALA A 318 -9.48 26.00 -7.22
N ASN A 319 -10.76 25.99 -6.85
CA ASN A 319 -11.84 25.46 -7.67
C ASN A 319 -12.03 26.25 -8.97
N LYS A 320 -11.86 27.58 -8.92
CA LYS A 320 -11.93 28.47 -10.08
C LYS A 320 -10.74 28.26 -11.00
N PHE A 321 -9.54 28.04 -10.48
CA PHE A 321 -8.36 27.66 -11.26
C PHE A 321 -8.52 26.27 -11.93
N VAL A 322 -9.16 25.32 -11.23
CA VAL A 322 -9.52 23.99 -11.77
C VAL A 322 -10.62 24.09 -12.84
N ASN A 323 -11.55 25.03 -12.72
CA ASN A 323 -12.66 25.24 -13.66
C ASN A 323 -12.28 26.14 -14.86
N GLU A 324 -11.43 27.15 -14.68
CA GLU A 324 -10.95 28.03 -15.76
C GLU A 324 -9.99 27.29 -16.71
N ASN A 325 -9.28 26.27 -16.23
CA ASN A 325 -8.50 25.36 -17.07
C ASN A 325 -9.32 24.19 -17.65
N SER A 326 -10.65 24.15 -17.43
CA SER A 326 -11.56 23.17 -18.04
C SER A 326 -12.17 23.65 -19.37
N LEU A 327 -11.76 24.81 -19.88
CA LEU A 327 -12.17 25.35 -21.17
C LEU A 327 -10.97 25.61 -22.10
N SER A 328 -10.17 24.58 -22.37
CA SER A 328 -9.40 24.50 -23.61
C SER A 328 -9.20 23.03 -24.04
N ARG A 329 -10.31 22.43 -24.48
CA ARG A 329 -10.46 21.22 -25.32
C ARG A 329 -9.68 19.96 -24.92
#